data_AF-A0A7Y8K2F9-F1
#
_entry.id   AF-A0A7Y8K2F9-F1
#
_cell.length_a   1.000
_cell.length_b   1.000
_cell.length_c   1.000
_cell.angle_alpha   90.00
_cell.angle_beta   90.00
_cell.angle_gamma   90.00
#
_symmetry.space_group_name_H-M   'P 1'
#
loop_
_entity.id
_entity.type
_entity.pdbx_description
1 polymer ?
#
loop_
_entity_poly.entity_id
_entity_poly.type
_entity_poly.pdbx_seq_one_letter_code
_entity_poly.pdbx_strand_id
1 'polypeptide(L)' 'ITAPVTVVYGWSADDRSPRSQIDALFRASYRSLRTPAAFERIEGAEHMVMIDQPRRFQAAVERFLR' A
#
# COMPACT_ATOMS: atom_id res chain seq x y z
N ILE A 1 15.57 -9.96 2.37
CA ILE A 1 14.30 -10.62 2.02
C ILE A 1 14.37 -11.03 0.56
N THR A 2 14.03 -12.29 0.26
CA THR A 2 13.92 -12.83 -1.12
C THR A 2 12.50 -13.26 -1.48
N ALA A 3 11.60 -13.33 -0.50
CA ALA A 3 10.18 -13.56 -0.73
C ALA A 3 9.53 -12.35 -1.45
N PRO A 4 8.45 -12.56 -2.22
CA PRO A 4 7.66 -11.47 -2.77
C PRO A 4 7.14 -10.53 -1.66
N VAL A 5 7.17 -9.22 -1.92
CA VAL A 5 6.68 -8.20 -0.99
C VAL A 5 5.61 -7.38 -1.68
N THR A 6 4.44 -7.26 -1.04
CA THR A 6 3.39 -6.32 -1.42
C THR A 6 3.15 -5.36 -0.26
N VAL A 7 3.19 -4.06 -0.55
CA VAL A 7 2.94 -3.00 0.42
C VAL A 7 1.56 -2.41 0.15
N VAL A 8 0.61 -2.67 1.05
CA VAL A 8 -0.78 -2.20 0.97
C VAL A 8 -0.98 -1.05 1.96
N TYR A 9 -1.47 0.09 1.49
CA TYR A 9 -1.58 1.29 2.33
C TYR A 9 -2.68 2.25 1.89
N GLY A 10 -3.15 3.06 2.83
CA GLY A 10 -4.10 4.13 2.56
C GLY A 10 -3.44 5.27 1.78
N TRP A 11 -4.12 5.78 0.76
CA TRP A 11 -3.61 6.85 -0.11
C TRP A 11 -4.72 7.84 -0.45
N SER A 12 -4.34 9.08 -0.78
CA SER A 12 -5.27 10.11 -1.24
C SER A 12 -4.70 10.84 -2.45
N ALA A 13 -5.55 11.14 -3.43
CA ALA A 13 -5.22 11.98 -4.56
C ALA A 13 -5.29 13.49 -4.23
N ASP A 14 -5.84 13.88 -3.06
CA ASP A 14 -5.81 15.28 -2.61
C ASP A 14 -4.39 15.63 -2.15
N ASP A 15 -3.69 16.48 -2.91
CA ASP A 15 -2.32 16.91 -2.60
C ASP A 15 -2.19 17.61 -1.23
N ARG A 16 -3.30 18.14 -0.68
CA ARG A 16 -3.33 18.73 0.66
C ARG A 16 -3.41 17.67 1.77
N SER A 17 -3.77 16.44 1.43
CA SER A 17 -3.74 15.32 2.37
C SER A 17 -2.29 14.88 2.58
N PRO A 18 -1.82 14.69 3.82
CA PRO A 18 -0.51 14.07 4.08
C PRO A 18 -0.34 12.70 3.42
N ARG A 19 -1.46 12.02 3.08
CA ARG A 19 -1.43 10.71 2.42
C ARG A 19 -1.05 10.74 0.94
N SER A 20 -1.10 11.89 0.28
CA SER A 20 -0.61 12.01 -1.10
C SER A 20 0.88 11.65 -1.20
N GLN A 21 1.64 11.91 -0.13
CA GLN A 21 3.09 11.71 -0.06
C GLN A 21 3.51 10.28 0.33
N ILE A 22 2.57 9.47 0.81
CA ILE A 22 2.87 8.15 1.39
C ILE A 22 3.34 7.13 0.33
N ASP A 23 2.86 7.22 -0.92
CA ASP A 23 3.33 6.35 -2.01
C ASP A 23 4.85 6.54 -2.23
N ALA A 24 5.31 7.79 -2.32
CA ALA A 24 6.72 8.10 -2.48
C ALA A 24 7.56 7.62 -1.29
N LEU A 25 7.07 7.80 -0.07
CA LEU A 25 7.72 7.33 1.14
C LEU A 25 7.93 5.81 1.12
N PHE A 26 6.88 5.03 0.87
CA PHE A 26 7.00 3.57 0.84
C PHE A 26 7.90 3.09 -0.29
N ARG A 27 7.82 3.68 -1.49
CA ARG A 27 8.73 3.35 -2.59
C ARG A 27 10.19 3.56 -2.20
N ALA A 28 10.49 4.66 -1.51
CA ALA A 28 11.84 4.92 -1.01
C ALA A 28 12.26 3.90 0.07
N SER A 29 11.37 3.57 1.01
CA SER A 29 11.65 2.63 2.11
C SER A 29 11.94 1.20 1.62
N TYR A 30 11.28 0.75 0.56
CA TYR A 30 11.43 -0.60 0.03
C TYR A 30 12.39 -0.71 -1.17
N ARG A 31 13.08 0.36 -1.55
CA ARG A 31 13.96 0.40 -2.74
C ARG A 31 15.13 -0.59 -2.71
N SER A 32 15.57 -1.02 -1.53
CA SER A 32 16.74 -1.89 -1.35
C SER A 32 16.42 -3.38 -1.42
N LEU A 33 15.15 -3.75 -1.64
CA LEU A 33 14.77 -5.13 -1.85
C LEU A 33 15.41 -5.69 -3.13
N ARG A 34 15.84 -6.96 -3.06
CA ARG A 34 16.41 -7.67 -4.22
C ARG A 34 15.40 -7.81 -5.36
N THR A 35 14.15 -8.09 -5.01
CA THR A 35 13.02 -8.12 -5.94
C THR A 35 12.17 -6.88 -5.66
N PRO A 36 11.79 -6.10 -6.68
CA PRO A 36 10.93 -4.93 -6.49
C PRO A 36 9.63 -5.29 -5.77
N ALA A 37 9.23 -4.49 -4.78
CA ALA A 37 7.94 -4.65 -4.14
C ALA A 37 6.80 -4.24 -5.09
N ALA A 38 5.65 -4.90 -4.94
CA ALA A 38 4.38 -4.40 -5.45
C ALA A 38 3.81 -3.37 -4.47
N PHE A 39 3.13 -2.35 -4.99
CA PHE A 39 2.52 -1.28 -4.19
C PHE A 39 1.05 -1.19 -4.52
N GLU A 40 0.21 -1.30 -3.49
CA GLU A 40 -1.24 -1.23 -3.63
C GLU A 40 -1.81 -0.06 -2.82
N ARG A 41 -2.26 0.97 -3.54
CA ARG A 41 -2.91 2.16 -2.99
C ARG A 41 -4.38 1.87 -2.75
N ILE A 42 -4.85 2.08 -1.53
CA ILE A 42 -6.26 2.02 -1.18
C ILE A 42 -6.76 3.43 -0.85
N GLU A 43 -7.53 4.00 -1.77
CA GLU A 43 -8.18 5.29 -1.54
C GLU A 43 -9.31 5.20 -0.50
N GLY A 44 -9.49 6.29 0.24
CA GLY A 44 -10.53 6.40 1.27
C GLY A 44 -10.25 5.58 2.53
N ALA A 45 -9.02 5.09 2.69
CA ALA A 45 -8.54 4.51 3.95
C ALA A 45 -7.76 5.57 4.74
N GLU A 46 -8.17 5.76 5.99
CA GLU A 46 -7.54 6.67 6.89
C GLU A 46 -6.45 5.94 7.69
N HIS A 47 -6.72 5.63 8.96
CA HIS A 47 -5.70 5.15 9.89
C HIS A 47 -5.45 3.65 9.74
N MET A 48 -6.48 2.87 9.44
CA MET A 48 -6.39 1.42 9.36
C MET A 48 -7.12 0.93 8.13
N VAL A 49 -6.37 0.60 7.07
CA VAL A 49 -6.92 0.10 5.81
C VAL A 49 -7.86 -1.10 6.01
N MET A 50 -7.54 -1.96 6.99
CA MET A 50 -8.35 -3.13 7.35
C MET A 50 -9.72 -2.76 7.94
N ILE A 51 -9.84 -1.62 8.63
CA ILE A 51 -11.08 -1.14 9.25
C ILE A 51 -11.83 -0.20 8.32
N ASP A 52 -11.10 0.72 7.68
CA ASP A 52 -11.68 1.79 6.87
C ASP A 52 -12.15 1.27 5.51
N GLN A 53 -11.43 0.29 4.94
CA GLN A 53 -11.68 -0.25 3.60
C GLN A 53 -11.57 -1.79 3.56
N PRO A 54 -12.32 -2.53 4.40
CA PRO A 54 -12.13 -3.97 4.63
C PRO A 54 -12.25 -4.80 3.34
N ARG A 55 -13.18 -4.45 2.44
CA ARG A 55 -13.37 -5.16 1.17
C ARG A 55 -12.20 -4.96 0.20
N ARG A 56 -11.67 -3.73 0.12
CA ARG A 56 -10.52 -3.43 -0.74
C ARG A 56 -9.26 -4.09 -0.20
N PHE A 57 -9.08 -4.06 1.12
CA PHE A 57 -8.00 -4.77 1.79
C PHE A 57 -8.05 -6.28 1.53
N GLN A 58 -9.21 -6.91 1.71
CA GLN A 58 -9.39 -8.34 1.44
C GLN A 58 -9.03 -8.70 0.00
N ALA A 59 -9.47 -7.89 -0.97
CA ALA A 59 -9.12 -8.10 -2.37
C ALA A 59 -7.61 -7.98 -2.64
N ALA A 60 -6.91 -7.09 -1.91
CA ALA A 60 -5.45 -6.96 -1.97
C ALA A 60 -4.75 -8.25 -1.50
N VAL A 61 -5.21 -8.79 -0.37
CA VAL A 61 -4.71 -10.04 0.21
C VAL A 61 -4.95 -11.21 -0.74
N GLU A 62 -6.13 -11.31 -1.33
CA GLU A 62 -6.45 -12.37 -2.30
C GLU A 62 -5.59 -12.31 -3.56
N ARG A 63 -5.21 -11.10 -4.03
CA ARG A 63 -4.25 -10.96 -5.14
C ARG A 63 -2.84 -11.39 -4.74
N PHE A 64 -2.42 -11.08 -3.51
CA PHE A 64 -1.09 -11.45 -3.02
C PHE A 64 -0.93 -12.98 -2.85
N LEU A 65 -1.99 -13.68 -2.49
CA LEU A 65 -1.96 -15.13 -2.23
C LEU A 65 -2.06 -16.01 -3.49
N ARG A 66 -2.32 -15.41 -4.66
CA ARG A 66 -2.38 -16.11 -5.95
C ARG A 66 -1.02 -16.07 -6.64
#